data_AF-A0A2H9NRR3-F1
#
_entry.id   AF-A0A2H9NRR3-F1
#
_cell.length_a   1.000
_cell.length_b   1.000
_cell.length_c   1.000
_cell.angle_alpha   90.00
_cell.angle_beta   90.00
_cell.angle_gamma   90.00
#
_symmetry.space_group_name_H-M   'P 1'
#
loop_
_entity.id
_entity.type
_entity.pdbx_description
1 polymer ?
#
loop_
_entity_poly.entity_id
_entity_poly.type
_entity_poly.pdbx_seq_one_letter_code
_entity_poly.pdbx_strand_id
1 'polypeptide(L)'
;MTRFQLIPEEDKENKQIMETILGDLEVRDELYFEEPESPTTIGWSRDADIYLGKIFQRMTRYFDPPVLESQFRRIFLDTKLGLDEAYMRDSLVRMCLVYERVRNYPKAQSRRVQFRFSRPSENFKCIKSAVDWSGAIDELTYNLRSMSTADHVLLVPNLVSDESYPVTTDLYTVSDFLRTARKINPRAEFTLIYGPSIFYDPRRVVQKLGLDNFSREHDVKLVNVLDQPVISVAVDNGMIFTQIYLPKFLLDVDYAVSMTPLKHNLDAGYTGSIKNMMSVLPDFERLRFHKSGGLDGMNRAVADLYSLVRPTIAILDCRRLLLSAQQIDYGGREVNGFGFVVSDSPILADEYAIYKANNFCGFGIDPRQTYLSLCK
;
A
#
# COMPACT_ATOMS: atom_id res chain seq x y z
N MET A 1 13.04 -8.16 -48.54
CA MET A 1 11.88 -9.04 -48.31
C MET A 1 11.58 -9.05 -46.82
N THR A 2 10.57 -8.29 -46.44
CA THR A 2 10.14 -8.03 -45.06
C THR A 2 9.41 -9.26 -44.52
N ARG A 3 9.95 -9.92 -43.49
CA ARG A 3 9.20 -10.90 -42.70
C ARG A 3 8.28 -10.12 -41.75
N PHE A 4 6.99 -10.12 -42.05
CA PHE A 4 5.95 -9.81 -41.08
C PHE A 4 6.05 -10.82 -39.94
N GLN A 5 6.45 -10.39 -38.75
CA GLN A 5 6.21 -11.16 -37.54
C GLN A 5 4.74 -10.97 -37.15
N LEU A 6 4.01 -12.07 -37.17
CA LEU A 6 2.64 -12.19 -36.69
C LEU A 6 2.59 -11.68 -35.25
N ILE A 7 1.74 -10.68 -35.01
CA ILE A 7 1.23 -10.35 -33.67
C ILE A 7 0.52 -11.62 -33.18
N PRO A 8 0.86 -12.19 -32.00
CA PRO A 8 0.14 -13.33 -31.45
C PRO A 8 -1.37 -13.04 -31.40
N GLU A 9 -2.23 -14.00 -31.75
CA GLU A 9 -3.69 -13.78 -31.82
C GLU A 9 -4.28 -13.28 -30.48
N GLU A 10 -3.68 -13.65 -29.34
CA GLU A 10 -4.04 -13.17 -28.00
C GLU A 10 -3.88 -11.63 -27.84
N ASP A 11 -2.94 -10.99 -28.53
CA ASP A 11 -2.73 -9.54 -28.45
C ASP A 11 -3.80 -8.73 -29.19
N LYS A 12 -4.43 -9.32 -30.23
CA LYS A 12 -5.54 -8.67 -30.96
C LYS A 12 -6.84 -8.72 -30.18
N GLU A 13 -7.12 -9.84 -29.51
CA GLU A 13 -8.32 -9.99 -28.70
C GLU A 13 -8.25 -9.12 -27.44
N ASN A 14 -7.07 -9.06 -26.79
CA ASN A 14 -6.81 -8.11 -25.71
C ASN A 14 -6.95 -6.65 -26.15
N LYS A 15 -6.50 -6.30 -27.36
CA LYS A 15 -6.69 -4.95 -27.93
C LYS A 15 -8.17 -4.63 -28.18
N GLN A 16 -8.95 -5.57 -28.73
CA GLN A 16 -10.38 -5.40 -28.97
C GLN A 16 -11.17 -5.23 -27.66
N ILE A 17 -10.82 -6.02 -26.63
CA ILE A 17 -11.40 -5.89 -25.29
C ILE A 17 -11.03 -4.52 -24.70
N MET A 18 -9.75 -4.13 -24.74
CA MET A 18 -9.30 -2.82 -24.26
C MET A 18 -9.95 -1.65 -25.02
N GLU A 19 -10.10 -1.74 -26.34
CA GLU A 19 -10.80 -0.74 -27.16
C GLU A 19 -12.30 -0.65 -26.82
N THR A 20 -12.92 -1.77 -26.44
CA THR A 20 -14.32 -1.79 -25.95
C THR A 20 -14.41 -1.15 -24.55
N ILE A 21 -13.49 -1.49 -23.65
CA ILE A 21 -13.40 -0.93 -22.28
C ILE A 21 -13.15 0.59 -22.32
N LEU A 22 -12.23 1.04 -23.18
CA LEU A 22 -11.85 2.45 -23.31
C LEU A 22 -12.87 3.25 -24.12
N GLY A 23 -13.50 2.64 -25.13
CA GLY A 23 -14.58 3.26 -25.91
C GLY A 23 -15.84 3.54 -25.09
N ASP A 24 -16.15 2.68 -24.10
CA ASP A 24 -17.27 2.93 -23.17
C ASP A 24 -16.92 3.98 -22.08
N LEU A 25 -15.62 4.22 -21.83
CA LEU A 25 -15.14 5.30 -20.93
C LEU A 25 -15.23 6.68 -21.58
N GLU A 26 -15.12 6.79 -22.91
CA GLU A 26 -15.32 8.06 -23.65
C GLU A 26 -16.75 8.62 -23.51
N VAL A 27 -17.72 7.79 -23.06
CA VAL A 27 -19.13 8.20 -22.86
C VAL A 27 -19.38 8.74 -21.44
N ARG A 28 -18.35 8.86 -20.59
CA ARG A 28 -18.44 9.44 -19.23
C ARG A 28 -17.36 10.51 -19.02
N ASP A 29 -17.49 11.57 -19.82
CA ASP A 29 -16.98 12.95 -19.72
C ASP A 29 -15.63 13.28 -19.03
N GLU A 30 -14.82 13.99 -19.83
CA GLU A 30 -13.88 15.07 -19.46
C GLU A 30 -12.63 14.75 -18.64
N LEU A 31 -11.62 14.15 -19.30
CA LEU A 31 -10.22 14.26 -18.89
C LEU A 31 -9.41 14.88 -20.04
N TYR A 32 -9.40 16.22 -20.09
CA TYR A 32 -8.53 16.98 -21.00
C TYR A 32 -7.05 16.71 -20.69
N PHE A 33 -6.29 16.23 -21.68
CA PHE A 33 -4.83 16.31 -21.66
C PHE A 33 -4.28 16.60 -23.07
N GLU A 34 -3.38 17.57 -23.16
CA GLU A 34 -2.58 17.87 -24.35
C GLU A 34 -1.60 16.71 -24.63
N GLU A 35 -1.57 16.22 -25.87
CA GLU A 35 -0.64 15.19 -26.33
C GLU A 35 0.81 15.73 -26.38
N PRO A 36 1.81 15.06 -25.77
CA PRO A 36 3.22 15.37 -26.02
C PRO A 36 3.77 14.59 -27.22
N GLU A 37 4.64 15.26 -27.98
CA GLU A 37 5.17 14.88 -29.31
C GLU A 37 6.08 13.63 -29.41
N SER A 38 6.21 12.76 -28.40
CA SER A 38 6.86 11.45 -28.63
C SER A 38 6.65 10.41 -27.51
N PRO A 39 6.36 9.14 -27.85
CA PRO A 39 6.28 8.06 -26.87
C PRO A 39 7.67 7.46 -26.61
N THR A 40 8.22 7.67 -25.41
CA THR A 40 9.37 6.90 -24.92
C THR A 40 9.01 6.13 -23.66
N THR A 41 9.05 4.81 -23.77
CA THR A 41 8.73 3.85 -22.71
C THR A 41 9.71 3.95 -21.53
N ILE A 42 9.18 3.80 -20.32
CA ILE A 42 9.93 3.78 -19.05
C ILE A 42 10.75 2.47 -18.93
N GLY A 43 11.78 2.26 -19.75
CA GLY A 43 12.68 1.10 -19.57
C GLY A 43 11.99 -0.27 -19.50
N TRP A 44 10.77 -0.38 -20.02
CA TRP A 44 10.04 -1.62 -20.21
C TRP A 44 10.75 -2.37 -21.34
N SER A 45 11.46 -3.46 -21.04
CA SER A 45 11.65 -4.45 -22.10
C SER A 45 10.26 -4.96 -22.47
N ARG A 46 10.00 -5.13 -23.77
CA ARG A 46 8.71 -5.61 -24.30
C ARG A 46 8.29 -6.96 -23.71
N ASP A 47 9.21 -7.66 -23.05
CA ASP A 47 9.07 -9.04 -22.58
C ASP A 47 8.75 -9.16 -21.08
N ALA A 48 8.62 -8.04 -20.33
CA ALA A 48 8.40 -8.08 -18.87
C ALA A 48 6.91 -7.99 -18.45
N ASP A 49 6.17 -9.06 -18.76
CA ASP A 49 5.31 -9.71 -17.76
C ASP A 49 4.07 -8.92 -17.26
N ILE A 50 3.47 -8.07 -18.08
CA ILE A 50 2.05 -7.70 -17.93
C ILE A 50 1.35 -7.96 -19.26
N TYR A 51 0.66 -9.09 -19.34
CA TYR A 51 -0.41 -9.28 -20.31
C TYR A 51 -1.70 -9.50 -19.52
N LEU A 52 -2.83 -9.02 -20.06
CA LEU A 52 -4.14 -9.03 -19.41
C LEU A 52 -4.46 -10.40 -18.78
N GLY A 53 -4.06 -11.51 -19.42
CA GLY A 53 -4.25 -12.87 -18.91
C GLY A 53 -3.69 -13.15 -17.51
N LYS A 54 -2.53 -12.58 -17.13
CA LYS A 54 -1.96 -12.78 -15.78
C LYS A 54 -2.68 -11.95 -14.71
N ILE A 55 -3.23 -10.80 -15.11
CA ILE A 55 -4.14 -9.99 -14.28
C ILE A 55 -5.42 -10.78 -14.05
N PHE A 56 -6.03 -11.32 -15.12
CA PHE A 56 -7.23 -12.14 -15.05
C PHE A 56 -7.04 -13.41 -14.20
N GLN A 57 -5.92 -14.12 -14.34
CA GLN A 57 -5.62 -15.32 -13.53
C GLN A 57 -5.49 -15.02 -12.04
N ARG A 58 -5.02 -13.81 -11.68
CA ARG A 58 -5.02 -13.38 -10.27
C ARG A 58 -6.43 -13.03 -9.84
N MET A 59 -7.20 -12.31 -10.67
CA MET A 59 -8.59 -11.93 -10.39
C MET A 59 -9.52 -13.12 -10.11
N THR A 60 -9.39 -14.23 -10.83
CA THR A 60 -10.19 -15.44 -10.57
C THR A 60 -9.99 -16.05 -9.19
N ARG A 61 -8.93 -15.67 -8.45
CA ARG A 61 -8.70 -16.11 -7.06
C ARG A 61 -9.39 -15.24 -6.01
N TYR A 62 -9.86 -14.04 -6.36
CA TYR A 62 -10.52 -13.11 -5.44
C TYR A 62 -12.05 -13.15 -5.54
N PHE A 63 -12.55 -13.81 -6.58
CA PHE A 63 -13.97 -13.93 -6.81
C PHE A 63 -14.37 -15.36 -6.48
N ASP A 64 -15.24 -15.52 -5.48
CA ASP A 64 -15.92 -16.77 -5.22
C ASP A 64 -17.34 -16.69 -5.80
N PRO A 65 -17.71 -17.53 -6.79
CA PRO A 65 -16.87 -18.51 -7.49
C PRO A 65 -15.94 -17.87 -8.53
N PRO A 66 -14.88 -18.59 -8.98
CA PRO A 66 -13.97 -18.10 -10.01
C PRO A 66 -14.74 -17.72 -11.26
N VAL A 67 -14.73 -16.42 -11.59
CA VAL A 67 -15.45 -15.88 -12.74
C VAL A 67 -14.86 -16.49 -14.01
N LEU A 68 -15.65 -17.28 -14.73
CA LEU A 68 -15.27 -17.79 -16.05
C LEU A 68 -15.19 -16.64 -17.06
N GLU A 69 -14.34 -16.75 -18.09
CA GLU A 69 -14.22 -15.75 -19.17
C GLU A 69 -15.58 -15.34 -19.78
N SER A 70 -16.52 -16.27 -19.86
CA SER A 70 -17.89 -16.05 -20.30
C SER A 70 -18.74 -15.20 -19.33
N GLN A 71 -18.47 -15.29 -18.03
CA GLN A 71 -19.10 -14.46 -16.99
C GLN A 71 -18.49 -13.04 -16.96
N PHE A 72 -17.22 -12.88 -17.36
CA PHE A 72 -16.59 -11.56 -17.50
C PHE A 72 -17.27 -10.68 -18.54
N ARG A 73 -17.58 -11.22 -19.73
CA ARG A 73 -18.35 -10.47 -20.76
C ARG A 73 -19.71 -10.02 -20.23
N ARG A 74 -20.37 -10.85 -19.42
CA ARG A 74 -21.65 -10.50 -18.79
C ARG A 74 -21.50 -9.40 -17.74
N ILE A 75 -20.50 -9.47 -16.86
CA ILE A 75 -20.23 -8.43 -15.85
C ILE A 75 -19.88 -7.09 -16.51
N PHE A 76 -19.23 -7.12 -17.67
CA PHE A 76 -18.86 -5.90 -18.37
C PHE A 76 -20.02 -5.25 -19.15
N LEU A 77 -20.89 -6.07 -19.75
CA LEU A 77 -21.96 -5.62 -20.65
C LEU A 77 -23.32 -5.45 -19.95
N ASP A 78 -23.51 -6.02 -18.76
CA ASP A 78 -24.76 -5.92 -18.01
C ASP A 78 -24.78 -4.62 -17.18
N THR A 79 -25.85 -3.85 -17.33
CA THR A 79 -26.05 -2.59 -16.60
C THR A 79 -26.81 -2.78 -15.28
N LYS A 80 -27.30 -3.99 -15.01
CA LYS A 80 -28.01 -4.38 -13.78
C LYS A 80 -27.18 -5.34 -12.92
N LEU A 81 -25.98 -4.92 -12.59
CA LEU A 81 -25.08 -5.67 -11.71
C LEU A 81 -25.48 -5.55 -10.25
N GLY A 82 -25.27 -6.62 -9.48
CA GLY A 82 -25.23 -6.51 -8.02
C GLY A 82 -24.07 -5.62 -7.56
N LEU A 83 -24.10 -5.13 -6.32
CA LEU A 83 -23.04 -4.27 -5.75
C LEU A 83 -21.64 -4.90 -5.86
N ASP A 84 -21.51 -6.18 -5.53
CA ASP A 84 -20.24 -6.89 -5.64
C ASP A 84 -19.76 -6.97 -7.10
N GLU A 85 -20.64 -7.28 -8.04
CA GLU A 85 -20.33 -7.33 -9.48
C GLU A 85 -19.93 -5.96 -10.05
N ALA A 86 -20.54 -4.88 -9.58
CA ALA A 86 -20.13 -3.52 -9.94
C ALA A 86 -18.72 -3.19 -9.44
N TYR A 87 -18.37 -3.60 -8.21
CA TYR A 87 -16.99 -3.46 -7.71
C TYR A 87 -16.00 -4.31 -8.50
N MET A 88 -16.38 -5.52 -8.93
CA MET A 88 -15.53 -6.36 -9.77
C MET A 88 -15.21 -5.69 -11.11
N ARG A 89 -16.23 -5.14 -11.77
CA ARG A 89 -16.07 -4.40 -13.03
C ARG A 89 -15.15 -3.20 -12.84
N ASP A 90 -15.36 -2.43 -11.79
CA ASP A 90 -14.62 -1.19 -11.57
C ASP A 90 -13.16 -1.46 -11.14
N SER A 91 -12.90 -2.53 -10.37
CA SER A 91 -11.53 -3.05 -10.14
C SER A 91 -10.84 -3.45 -11.45
N LEU A 92 -11.55 -4.12 -12.36
CA LEU A 92 -10.99 -4.53 -13.66
C LEU A 92 -10.63 -3.33 -14.54
N VAL A 93 -11.58 -2.39 -14.71
CA VAL A 93 -11.36 -1.13 -15.44
C VAL A 93 -10.13 -0.42 -14.90
N ARG A 94 -10.04 -0.33 -13.57
CA ARG A 94 -8.93 0.31 -12.89
C ARG A 94 -7.59 -0.37 -13.16
N MET A 95 -7.54 -1.70 -13.16
CA MET A 95 -6.32 -2.44 -13.51
C MET A 95 -5.89 -2.21 -14.96
N CYS A 96 -6.84 -2.14 -15.90
CA CYS A 96 -6.59 -1.77 -17.29
C CYS A 96 -6.05 -0.34 -17.40
N LEU A 97 -6.63 0.62 -16.66
CA LEU A 97 -6.14 2.00 -16.61
C LEU A 97 -4.74 2.09 -15.98
N VAL A 98 -4.44 1.29 -14.95
CA VAL A 98 -3.09 1.20 -14.37
C VAL A 98 -2.13 0.65 -15.42
N TYR A 99 -2.50 -0.40 -16.15
CA TYR A 99 -1.68 -0.95 -17.23
C TYR A 99 -1.37 0.09 -18.31
N GLU A 100 -2.38 0.82 -18.79
CA GLU A 100 -2.19 1.90 -19.77
C GLU A 100 -1.34 3.04 -19.21
N ARG A 101 -1.60 3.47 -17.97
CA ARG A 101 -0.81 4.50 -17.28
C ARG A 101 0.65 4.09 -17.16
N VAL A 102 0.91 2.85 -16.80
CA VAL A 102 2.24 2.25 -16.67
C VAL A 102 2.98 2.24 -18.01
N ARG A 103 2.28 1.89 -19.10
CA ARG A 103 2.81 1.87 -20.47
C ARG A 103 3.15 3.27 -20.99
N ASN A 104 2.31 4.24 -20.66
CA ASN A 104 2.34 5.59 -21.24
C ASN A 104 2.89 6.66 -20.27
N TYR A 105 3.34 6.30 -19.06
CA TYR A 105 3.78 7.30 -18.09
C TYR A 105 5.02 8.04 -18.60
N PRO A 106 4.98 9.38 -18.74
CA PRO A 106 6.13 10.14 -19.20
C PRO A 106 7.26 10.07 -18.16
N LYS A 107 8.52 10.00 -18.63
CA LYS A 107 9.68 10.15 -17.77
C LYS A 107 9.72 11.58 -17.22
N ALA A 108 9.12 11.80 -16.06
CA ALA A 108 9.29 13.05 -15.32
C ALA A 108 10.75 13.17 -14.87
N GLN A 109 11.34 14.37 -15.02
CA GLN A 109 12.65 14.67 -14.44
C GLN A 109 12.61 14.44 -12.93
N SER A 110 13.49 13.56 -12.44
CA SER A 110 13.63 13.35 -11.01
C SER A 110 14.19 14.60 -10.34
N ARG A 111 13.72 14.84 -9.13
CA ARG A 111 14.22 15.92 -8.27
C ARG A 111 14.70 15.31 -6.96
N ARG A 112 15.76 15.90 -6.40
CA ARG A 112 16.13 15.63 -5.02
C ARG A 112 15.14 16.33 -4.11
N VAL A 113 14.52 15.56 -3.23
CA VAL A 113 13.53 16.02 -2.28
C VAL A 113 13.91 15.49 -0.92
N GLN A 114 13.83 16.34 0.09
CA GLN A 114 13.98 15.92 1.48
C GLN A 114 12.63 16.03 2.18
N PHE A 115 12.08 14.90 2.60
CA PHE A 115 10.85 14.88 3.41
C PHE A 115 11.14 15.33 4.83
N ARG A 116 10.28 16.17 5.39
CA ARG A 116 10.44 16.73 6.75
C ARG A 116 10.40 15.64 7.83
N PHE A 117 9.54 14.66 7.66
CA PHE A 117 9.25 13.60 8.63
C PHE A 117 10.25 12.42 8.64
N SER A 118 11.41 12.56 7.98
CA SER A 118 12.37 11.48 7.74
C SER A 118 13.43 11.24 8.84
N ARG A 119 13.48 12.07 9.90
CA ARG A 119 14.51 11.97 10.96
C ARG A 119 13.96 11.29 12.23
N PRO A 120 14.30 10.02 12.49
CA PRO A 120 14.06 9.43 13.80
C PRO A 120 14.96 10.09 14.86
N SER A 121 14.44 10.30 16.07
CA SER A 121 15.25 10.68 17.22
C SER A 121 16.05 9.48 17.74
N GLU A 122 17.31 9.69 18.13
CA GLU A 122 18.16 8.64 18.73
C GLU A 122 17.73 8.25 20.17
N ASN A 123 16.66 8.83 20.70
CA ASN A 123 16.38 8.84 22.13
C ASN A 123 14.91 8.52 22.45
N PHE A 124 14.48 7.25 22.29
CA PHE A 124 13.57 6.57 23.24
C PHE A 124 13.37 5.07 22.90
N LYS A 125 14.03 4.15 23.62
CA LYS A 125 13.73 2.70 23.52
C LYS A 125 12.60 2.32 24.49
N CYS A 126 11.36 2.61 24.11
CA CYS A 126 10.19 2.11 24.85
C CYS A 126 9.59 0.92 24.12
N ILE A 127 10.19 -0.24 24.34
CA ILE A 127 9.55 -1.50 24.03
C ILE A 127 8.61 -1.82 25.21
N LYS A 128 7.33 -1.46 25.13
CA LYS A 128 6.30 -2.05 26.01
C LYS A 128 5.40 -2.92 25.16
N SER A 129 5.25 -4.16 25.59
CA SER A 129 4.18 -5.06 25.14
C SER A 129 3.09 -5.05 26.20
N ALA A 130 1.85 -4.77 25.81
CA ALA A 130 0.69 -4.85 26.68
C ALA A 130 -0.28 -5.90 26.16
N VAL A 131 -0.68 -6.84 27.02
CA VAL A 131 -1.76 -7.78 26.74
C VAL A 131 -3.07 -7.02 26.90
N ASP A 132 -3.56 -6.44 25.80
CA ASP A 132 -4.89 -5.84 25.61
C ASP A 132 -5.47 -5.01 26.76
N TRP A 133 -5.30 -3.68 26.69
CA TRP A 133 -6.11 -2.71 27.43
C TRP A 133 -6.25 -1.43 26.61
N SER A 134 -7.47 -0.91 26.50
CA SER A 134 -7.71 0.49 26.11
C SER A 134 -6.79 1.40 26.94
N GLY A 135 -5.96 2.21 26.28
CA GLY A 135 -4.97 3.08 26.96
C GLY A 135 -3.52 2.56 26.99
N ALA A 136 -3.24 1.33 26.54
CA ALA A 136 -1.85 0.88 26.37
C ALA A 136 -1.11 1.68 25.28
N ILE A 137 -1.81 1.98 24.18
CA ILE A 137 -1.33 2.91 23.16
C ILE A 137 -1.11 4.29 23.77
N ASP A 138 -2.02 4.79 24.62
CA ASP A 138 -1.81 6.07 25.30
C ASP A 138 -0.51 6.10 26.09
N GLU A 139 -0.23 5.08 26.91
CA GLU A 139 0.98 5.02 27.74
C GLU A 139 2.27 4.88 26.91
N LEU A 140 2.19 4.15 25.81
CA LEU A 140 3.27 3.98 24.83
C LEU A 140 3.54 5.27 24.04
N THR A 141 2.47 5.98 23.68
CA THR A 141 2.48 7.18 22.84
C THR A 141 2.70 8.46 23.65
N TYR A 142 2.41 8.47 24.95
CA TYR A 142 2.53 9.65 25.82
C TYR A 142 3.96 10.24 25.84
N ASN A 143 4.97 9.40 25.65
CA ASN A 143 6.37 9.84 25.63
C ASN A 143 6.82 10.41 24.28
N LEU A 144 5.95 10.44 23.27
CA LEU A 144 6.24 10.92 21.92
C LEU A 144 6.10 12.44 21.85
N ARG A 145 6.90 13.12 22.67
CA ARG A 145 6.98 14.59 22.75
C ARG A 145 7.28 15.23 21.39
N SER A 146 7.91 14.50 20.48
CA SER A 146 8.20 14.96 19.12
C SER A 146 6.94 15.37 18.33
N MET A 147 5.76 14.87 18.68
CA MET A 147 4.49 15.26 18.03
C MET A 147 3.94 16.60 18.53
N SER A 148 4.42 17.12 19.67
CA SER A 148 3.91 18.37 20.27
C SER A 148 4.07 19.62 19.41
N THR A 149 4.96 19.56 18.41
CA THR A 149 5.25 20.65 17.46
C THR A 149 4.90 20.31 16.02
N ALA A 150 4.26 19.16 15.76
CA ALA A 150 3.87 18.77 14.42
C ALA A 150 2.58 19.48 14.00
N ASP A 151 2.60 20.16 12.85
CA ASP A 151 1.39 20.79 12.32
C ASP A 151 0.56 19.77 11.53
N HIS A 152 1.20 18.98 10.65
CA HIS A 152 0.51 17.96 9.85
C HIS A 152 0.97 16.53 10.19
N VAL A 153 0.06 15.73 10.73
CA VAL A 153 0.30 14.34 11.13
C VAL A 153 -0.38 13.37 10.15
N LEU A 154 0.44 12.56 9.49
CA LEU A 154 0.00 11.51 8.57
C LEU A 154 -0.14 10.17 9.31
N LEU A 155 -1.34 9.60 9.30
CA LEU A 155 -1.63 8.24 9.76
C LEU A 155 -1.57 7.30 8.56
N VAL A 156 -0.71 6.28 8.66
CA VAL A 156 -0.46 5.29 7.61
C VAL A 156 -0.93 3.90 8.11
N PRO A 157 -2.25 3.64 8.13
CA PRO A 157 -2.76 2.31 8.43
C PRO A 157 -2.51 1.34 7.28
N ASN A 158 -2.37 0.05 7.60
CA ASN A 158 -2.44 -1.02 6.61
C ASN A 158 -3.90 -1.28 6.22
N LEU A 159 -4.36 -0.74 5.10
CA LEU A 159 -5.72 -0.92 4.56
C LEU A 159 -5.66 -1.61 3.19
N VAL A 160 -5.01 -2.77 3.14
CA VAL A 160 -4.68 -3.48 1.88
C VAL A 160 -5.89 -4.11 1.18
N SER A 161 -6.94 -4.46 1.93
CA SER A 161 -8.19 -5.06 1.46
C SER A 161 -9.37 -4.52 2.28
N ASP A 162 -10.57 -5.05 2.05
CA ASP A 162 -11.77 -4.80 2.86
C ASP A 162 -11.94 -5.81 4.01
N GLU A 163 -10.99 -6.72 4.20
CA GLU A 163 -10.95 -7.64 5.34
C GLU A 163 -10.66 -6.88 6.64
N SER A 164 -11.22 -7.35 7.75
CA SER A 164 -11.00 -6.77 9.07
C SER A 164 -9.62 -7.13 9.64
N TYR A 165 -9.29 -6.52 10.77
CA TYR A 165 -8.16 -6.92 11.60
C TYR A 165 -8.17 -8.45 11.88
N PRO A 166 -7.01 -9.16 11.84
CA PRO A 166 -5.63 -8.66 11.71
C PRO A 166 -5.10 -8.60 10.28
N VAL A 167 -5.97 -8.63 9.27
CA VAL A 167 -5.55 -8.39 7.89
C VAL A 167 -5.25 -6.91 7.69
N THR A 168 -6.17 -6.05 8.10
CA THR A 168 -6.00 -4.59 8.07
C THR A 168 -5.80 -4.03 9.47
N THR A 169 -5.43 -2.75 9.55
CA THR A 169 -5.29 -2.05 10.84
C THR A 169 -6.66 -1.89 11.50
N ASP A 170 -6.74 -2.25 12.78
CA ASP A 170 -7.94 -2.02 13.58
C ASP A 170 -8.15 -0.51 13.78
N LEU A 171 -9.33 -0.01 13.42
CA LEU A 171 -9.69 1.40 13.60
C LEU A 171 -9.77 1.80 15.07
N TYR A 172 -9.99 0.86 15.99
CA TYR A 172 -9.86 1.15 17.42
C TYR A 172 -8.42 1.56 17.79
N THR A 173 -7.41 0.92 17.20
CA THR A 173 -6.00 1.31 17.40
C THR A 173 -5.74 2.73 16.89
N VAL A 174 -6.32 3.09 15.74
CA VAL A 174 -6.22 4.44 15.19
C VAL A 174 -6.93 5.46 16.09
N SER A 175 -8.12 5.12 16.57
CA SER A 175 -8.93 5.95 17.49
C SER A 175 -8.20 6.23 18.81
N ASP A 176 -7.62 5.20 19.43
CA ASP A 176 -6.87 5.34 20.68
C ASP A 176 -5.61 6.20 20.51
N PHE A 177 -4.90 6.02 19.40
CA PHE A 177 -3.78 6.89 19.04
C PHE A 177 -4.24 8.35 18.92
N LEU A 178 -5.31 8.62 18.15
CA LEU A 178 -5.83 9.97 17.95
C LEU A 178 -6.23 10.65 19.26
N ARG A 179 -6.90 9.92 20.15
CA ARG A 179 -7.29 10.42 21.48
C ARG A 179 -6.07 10.85 22.29
N THR A 180 -4.97 10.11 22.23
CA THR A 180 -3.72 10.48 22.90
C THR A 180 -3.02 11.63 22.20
N ALA A 181 -2.94 11.56 20.87
CA ALA A 181 -2.25 12.54 20.06
C ALA A 181 -2.83 13.95 20.25
N ARG A 182 -4.16 14.06 20.35
CA ARG A 182 -4.85 15.33 20.63
C ARG A 182 -4.60 15.89 22.03
N LYS A 183 -4.37 15.03 23.03
CA LYS A 183 -3.96 15.51 24.37
C LYS A 183 -2.56 16.11 24.33
N ILE A 184 -1.68 15.56 23.50
CA ILE A 184 -0.29 16.03 23.33
C ILE A 184 -0.25 17.30 22.48
N ASN A 185 -0.97 17.32 21.36
CA ASN A 185 -1.04 18.43 20.44
C ASN A 185 -2.47 18.62 19.90
N PRO A 186 -3.27 19.50 20.52
CA PRO A 186 -4.64 19.76 20.08
C PRO A 186 -4.72 20.57 18.78
N ARG A 187 -3.59 21.11 18.29
CA ARG A 187 -3.54 21.93 17.05
C ARG A 187 -3.10 21.14 15.82
N ALA A 188 -2.66 19.89 15.97
CA ALA A 188 -2.24 19.06 14.86
C ALA A 188 -3.43 18.73 13.94
N GLU A 189 -3.21 18.87 12.64
CA GLU A 189 -4.11 18.36 11.61
C GLU A 189 -3.77 16.90 11.30
N PHE A 190 -4.76 16.02 11.40
CA PHE A 190 -4.58 14.59 11.14
C PHE A 190 -5.10 14.22 9.75
N THR A 191 -4.27 13.52 8.98
CA THR A 191 -4.65 12.92 7.70
C THR A 191 -4.50 11.41 7.78
N LEU A 192 -5.56 10.66 7.50
CA LEU A 192 -5.52 9.21 7.34
C LEU A 192 -5.50 8.86 5.85
N ILE A 193 -4.49 8.10 5.44
CA ILE A 193 -4.43 7.62 4.07
C ILE A 193 -5.01 6.22 3.91
N TYR A 194 -5.60 5.99 2.75
CA TYR A 194 -5.96 4.67 2.28
C TYR A 194 -5.53 4.52 0.82
N GLY A 195 -5.23 3.29 0.46
CA GLY A 195 -4.78 2.93 -0.87
C GLY A 195 -4.68 1.42 -0.92
N PRO A 196 -5.81 0.70 -1.09
CA PRO A 196 -5.81 -0.74 -1.01
C PRO A 196 -5.05 -1.36 -2.17
N SER A 197 -4.79 -2.67 -2.09
CA SER A 197 -4.16 -3.41 -3.17
C SER A 197 -4.89 -3.17 -4.49
N ILE A 198 -4.14 -3.24 -5.59
CA ILE A 198 -4.65 -2.96 -6.96
C ILE A 198 -5.86 -3.80 -7.37
N PHE A 199 -6.14 -4.88 -6.63
CA PHE A 199 -7.27 -5.78 -6.84
C PHE A 199 -8.57 -5.30 -6.17
N TYR A 200 -8.50 -4.31 -5.28
CA TYR A 200 -9.63 -3.83 -4.50
C TYR A 200 -10.06 -2.44 -4.94
N ASP A 201 -11.38 -2.24 -5.01
CA ASP A 201 -11.97 -0.93 -5.19
C ASP A 201 -11.83 -0.10 -3.90
N PRO A 202 -11.21 1.09 -3.95
CA PRO A 202 -11.05 1.95 -2.78
C PRO A 202 -12.38 2.32 -2.10
N ARG A 203 -13.46 2.48 -2.88
CA ARG A 203 -14.80 2.81 -2.35
C ARG A 203 -15.37 1.66 -1.53
N ARG A 204 -15.15 0.42 -1.98
CA ARG A 204 -15.54 -0.78 -1.24
C ARG A 204 -14.82 -0.85 0.10
N VAL A 205 -13.52 -0.59 0.11
CA VAL A 205 -12.71 -0.59 1.34
C VAL A 205 -13.16 0.50 2.31
N VAL A 206 -13.40 1.72 1.81
CA VAL A 206 -13.96 2.82 2.60
C VAL A 206 -15.29 2.44 3.25
N GLN A 207 -16.20 1.85 2.48
CA GLN A 207 -17.53 1.46 2.95
C GLN A 207 -17.46 0.31 3.97
N LYS A 208 -16.75 -0.77 3.63
CA LYS A 208 -16.68 -2.00 4.44
C LYS A 208 -15.96 -1.78 5.77
N LEU A 209 -14.90 -0.99 5.77
CA LEU A 209 -14.16 -0.65 6.98
C LEU A 209 -14.75 0.55 7.72
N GLY A 210 -15.76 1.24 7.16
CA GLY A 210 -16.43 2.36 7.81
C GLY A 210 -15.59 3.63 7.91
N LEU A 211 -14.68 3.87 6.96
CA LEU A 211 -13.72 4.98 7.01
C LEU A 211 -14.40 6.36 6.94
N ASP A 212 -15.52 6.48 6.23
CA ASP A 212 -16.28 7.75 6.17
C ASP A 212 -16.85 8.15 7.53
N ASN A 213 -17.39 7.17 8.26
CA ASN A 213 -17.90 7.41 9.62
C ASN A 213 -16.75 7.72 10.57
N PHE A 214 -15.68 6.94 10.50
CA PHE A 214 -14.49 7.15 11.31
C PHE A 214 -13.88 8.55 11.10
N SER A 215 -13.75 8.99 9.85
CA SER A 215 -13.23 10.31 9.47
C SER A 215 -14.06 11.44 10.08
N ARG A 216 -15.40 11.34 10.03
CA ARG A 216 -16.30 12.34 10.63
C ARG A 216 -16.28 12.34 12.15
N GLU A 217 -16.37 11.17 12.77
CA GLU A 217 -16.40 11.02 14.23
C GLU A 217 -15.10 11.53 14.86
N HIS A 218 -13.98 11.24 14.21
CA HIS A 218 -12.67 11.59 14.71
C HIS A 218 -12.08 12.85 14.09
N ASP A 219 -12.78 13.62 13.27
CA ASP A 219 -12.24 14.84 12.62
C ASP A 219 -10.84 14.61 12.02
N VAL A 220 -10.74 13.63 11.12
CA VAL A 220 -9.50 13.27 10.42
C VAL A 220 -9.74 13.33 8.92
N LYS A 221 -8.84 14.02 8.20
CA LYS A 221 -8.92 14.11 6.75
C LYS A 221 -8.61 12.75 6.12
N LEU A 222 -9.55 12.21 5.34
CA LEU A 222 -9.37 10.95 4.61
C LEU A 222 -8.78 11.23 3.22
N VAL A 223 -7.68 10.56 2.85
CA VAL A 223 -7.00 10.77 1.56
C VAL A 223 -6.82 9.45 0.81
N ASN A 224 -7.40 9.35 -0.40
CA ASN A 224 -7.11 8.27 -1.33
C ASN A 224 -5.76 8.53 -1.98
N VAL A 225 -4.74 7.75 -1.63
CA VAL A 225 -3.38 7.87 -2.20
C VAL A 225 -3.36 7.70 -3.71
N LEU A 226 -4.32 6.94 -4.24
CA LEU A 226 -4.29 6.46 -5.61
C LEU A 226 -4.74 7.54 -6.62
N ASP A 227 -5.41 8.58 -6.13
CA ASP A 227 -5.90 9.72 -6.92
C ASP A 227 -5.06 10.99 -6.71
N GLN A 228 -3.92 10.87 -6.01
CA GLN A 228 -3.09 12.03 -5.70
C GLN A 228 -2.14 12.38 -6.85
N PRO A 229 -1.89 13.69 -7.10
CA PRO A 229 -0.77 14.12 -7.91
C PRO A 229 0.54 13.61 -7.35
N VAL A 230 1.45 13.20 -8.22
CA VAL A 230 2.73 12.60 -7.84
C VAL A 230 3.92 13.42 -8.33
N ILE A 231 5.06 13.20 -7.68
CA ILE A 231 6.36 13.75 -8.03
C ILE A 231 7.38 12.62 -8.19
N SER A 232 8.33 12.78 -9.11
CA SER A 232 9.46 11.85 -9.26
C SER A 232 10.58 12.26 -8.31
N VAL A 233 10.90 11.40 -7.34
CA VAL A 233 11.93 11.63 -6.33
C VAL A 233 13.12 10.74 -6.63
N ALA A 234 14.31 11.35 -6.75
CA ALA A 234 15.55 10.59 -6.96
C ALA A 234 15.88 9.74 -5.71
N VAL A 235 16.32 8.49 -5.93
CA VAL A 235 16.85 7.62 -4.87
C VAL A 235 18.36 7.63 -4.98
N ASP A 236 19.03 8.27 -4.02
CA ASP A 236 20.48 8.26 -3.97
C ASP A 236 20.97 6.85 -3.60
N ASN A 237 21.82 6.24 -4.43
CA ASN A 237 22.33 4.87 -4.26
C ASN A 237 21.25 3.77 -4.18
N GLY A 238 20.14 3.94 -4.90
CA GLY A 238 19.07 2.95 -4.91
C GLY A 238 19.52 1.56 -5.41
N MET A 239 19.04 0.52 -4.73
CA MET A 239 19.34 -0.88 -4.98
C MET A 239 18.56 -1.45 -6.17
N ILE A 240 17.36 -0.94 -6.41
CA ILE A 240 16.44 -1.29 -7.52
C ILE A 240 16.09 -0.05 -8.33
N PHE A 241 15.73 1.04 -7.65
CA PHE A 241 15.17 2.22 -8.28
C PHE A 241 16.15 3.39 -8.22
N THR A 242 16.33 4.07 -9.35
CA THR A 242 17.03 5.37 -9.38
C THR A 242 16.08 6.54 -9.07
N GLN A 243 14.77 6.31 -9.18
CA GLN A 243 13.72 7.25 -8.82
C GLN A 243 12.43 6.51 -8.43
N ILE A 244 11.71 7.06 -7.46
CA ILE A 244 10.41 6.58 -6.98
C ILE A 244 9.37 7.70 -7.13
N TYR A 245 8.18 7.35 -7.61
CA TYR A 245 7.06 8.29 -7.70
C TYR A 245 6.26 8.31 -6.39
N LEU A 246 6.15 9.49 -5.79
CA LEU A 246 5.51 9.69 -4.50
C LEU A 246 4.42 10.77 -4.58
N PRO A 247 3.32 10.65 -3.82
CA PRO A 247 2.32 11.70 -3.76
C PRO A 247 2.89 13.03 -3.30
N LYS A 248 2.51 14.12 -3.98
CA LYS A 248 3.02 15.47 -3.71
C LYS A 248 2.67 15.94 -2.29
N PHE A 249 1.51 15.54 -1.76
CA PHE A 249 1.08 15.94 -0.41
C PHE A 249 2.04 15.48 0.70
N LEU A 250 2.88 14.47 0.45
CA LEU A 250 3.89 14.03 1.42
C LEU A 250 4.92 15.14 1.72
N LEU A 251 5.09 16.13 0.85
CA LEU A 251 5.97 17.28 1.09
C LEU A 251 5.52 18.15 2.28
N ASP A 252 4.21 18.14 2.56
CA ASP A 252 3.58 18.98 3.58
C ASP A 252 3.44 18.25 4.93
N VAL A 253 3.78 16.96 4.97
CA VAL A 253 3.71 16.14 6.19
C VAL A 253 4.91 16.43 7.08
N ASP A 254 4.66 16.68 8.37
CA ASP A 254 5.71 16.93 9.36
C ASP A 254 5.97 15.70 10.23
N TYR A 255 4.98 14.82 10.35
CA TYR A 255 5.02 13.67 11.25
C TYR A 255 4.25 12.49 10.66
N ALA A 256 4.88 11.32 10.53
CA ALA A 256 4.23 10.13 9.97
C ALA A 256 4.16 8.98 10.98
N VAL A 257 3.00 8.34 11.08
CA VAL A 257 2.72 7.25 12.02
C VAL A 257 2.32 6.01 11.22
N SER A 258 3.25 5.06 11.13
CA SER A 258 2.96 3.75 10.53
C SER A 258 2.18 2.90 11.53
N MET A 259 1.02 2.41 11.12
CA MET A 259 0.15 1.55 11.93
C MET A 259 -0.12 0.28 11.15
N THR A 260 0.33 -0.87 11.63
CA THR A 260 0.14 -2.12 10.88
C THR A 260 0.06 -3.33 11.79
N PRO A 261 -0.80 -4.32 11.49
CA PRO A 261 -0.66 -5.65 12.03
C PRO A 261 0.66 -6.28 11.60
N LEU A 262 1.27 -7.09 12.47
CA LEU A 262 2.40 -7.95 12.10
C LEU A 262 1.87 -9.23 11.43
N LYS A 263 2.29 -9.47 10.19
CA LYS A 263 1.81 -10.60 9.39
C LYS A 263 2.85 -11.14 8.42
N HIS A 264 2.71 -12.40 8.01
CA HIS A 264 3.44 -12.93 6.86
C HIS A 264 3.08 -12.17 5.59
N ASN A 265 4.01 -12.16 4.63
CA ASN A 265 3.77 -11.61 3.31
C ASN A 265 4.51 -12.44 2.28
N LEU A 266 3.78 -12.97 1.30
CA LEU A 266 4.35 -13.90 0.33
C LEU A 266 5.44 -13.27 -0.55
N ASP A 267 5.40 -11.96 -0.78
CA ASP A 267 6.35 -11.26 -1.66
C ASP A 267 7.56 -10.68 -0.90
N ALA A 268 7.43 -10.37 0.39
CA ALA A 268 8.46 -9.70 1.20
C ALA A 268 8.92 -10.51 2.44
N GLY A 269 8.36 -11.69 2.66
CA GLY A 269 8.52 -12.49 3.88
C GLY A 269 7.54 -12.08 4.96
N TYR A 270 7.50 -10.80 5.32
CA TYR A 270 6.56 -10.28 6.32
C TYR A 270 6.14 -8.83 6.04
N THR A 271 5.08 -8.37 6.70
CA THR A 271 4.68 -6.97 6.79
C THR A 271 4.95 -6.47 8.20
N GLY A 272 5.90 -5.54 8.32
CA GLY A 272 6.09 -4.68 9.47
C GLY A 272 5.98 -3.20 9.09
N SER A 273 6.37 -2.32 9.99
CA SER A 273 6.23 -0.87 9.86
C SER A 273 6.97 -0.32 8.65
N ILE A 274 8.15 -0.85 8.32
CA ILE A 274 8.95 -0.39 7.18
C ILE A 274 8.22 -0.68 5.86
N LYS A 275 7.83 -1.95 5.64
CA LYS A 275 7.07 -2.34 4.44
C LYS A 275 5.71 -1.63 4.36
N ASN A 276 5.09 -1.34 5.49
CA ASN A 276 3.80 -0.65 5.53
C ASN A 276 3.85 0.74 4.89
N MET A 277 5.03 1.36 4.75
CA MET A 277 5.16 2.62 4.01
C MET A 277 4.88 2.48 2.51
N MET A 278 4.84 1.27 1.94
CA MET A 278 4.30 1.05 0.59
C MET A 278 2.85 1.52 0.42
N SER A 279 2.12 1.73 1.52
CA SER A 279 0.77 2.30 1.51
C SER A 279 0.72 3.72 0.92
N VAL A 280 1.83 4.48 0.94
CA VAL A 280 1.90 5.82 0.33
C VAL A 280 2.12 5.78 -1.19
N LEU A 281 2.39 4.61 -1.77
CA LEU A 281 2.66 4.49 -3.20
C LEU A 281 1.35 4.58 -4.01
N PRO A 282 1.35 5.32 -5.14
CA PRO A 282 0.29 5.21 -6.12
C PRO A 282 0.30 3.82 -6.77
N ASP A 283 -0.81 3.41 -7.39
CA ASP A 283 -0.98 2.02 -7.88
C ASP A 283 0.09 1.57 -8.88
N PHE A 284 0.42 2.42 -9.85
CA PHE A 284 1.41 2.10 -10.87
C PHE A 284 2.81 1.89 -10.26
N GLU A 285 3.14 2.65 -9.22
CA GLU A 285 4.43 2.54 -8.54
C GLU A 285 4.46 1.31 -7.65
N ARG A 286 3.36 1.04 -6.94
CA ARG A 286 3.21 -0.20 -6.19
C ARG A 286 3.37 -1.43 -7.09
N LEU A 287 2.85 -1.38 -8.32
CA LEU A 287 3.04 -2.47 -9.28
C LEU A 287 4.51 -2.62 -9.70
N ARG A 288 5.25 -1.52 -9.89
CA ARG A 288 6.70 -1.55 -10.14
C ARG A 288 7.45 -2.25 -9.01
N PHE A 289 7.07 -2.01 -7.76
CA PHE A 289 7.65 -2.70 -6.59
C PHE A 289 7.38 -4.20 -6.62
N HIS A 290 6.16 -4.65 -6.97
CA HIS A 290 5.86 -6.09 -7.05
C HIS A 290 6.53 -6.81 -8.24
N LYS A 291 7.21 -6.06 -9.12
CA LYS A 291 7.96 -6.57 -10.27
C LYS A 291 9.48 -6.53 -10.07
N SER A 292 9.96 -6.14 -8.90
CA SER A 292 11.41 -5.92 -8.67
C SER A 292 12.25 -7.20 -8.58
N GLY A 293 11.68 -8.39 -8.82
CA GLY A 293 12.44 -9.65 -8.89
C GLY A 293 12.20 -10.61 -7.73
N GLY A 294 10.94 -10.79 -7.31
CA GLY A 294 10.58 -11.73 -6.24
C GLY A 294 11.02 -11.25 -4.86
N LEU A 295 11.31 -12.18 -3.94
CA LEU A 295 11.57 -11.85 -2.53
C LEU A 295 12.76 -10.90 -2.34
N ASP A 296 13.94 -11.21 -2.90
CA ASP A 296 15.12 -10.36 -2.77
C ASP A 296 14.89 -8.97 -3.40
N GLY A 297 14.32 -8.96 -4.61
CA GLY A 297 13.95 -7.73 -5.30
C GLY A 297 12.97 -6.86 -4.52
N MET A 298 11.93 -7.45 -3.94
CA MET A 298 10.94 -6.74 -3.13
C MET A 298 11.59 -6.15 -1.87
N ASN A 299 12.44 -6.91 -1.18
CA ASN A 299 13.13 -6.42 0.00
C ASN A 299 14.05 -5.21 -0.31
N ARG A 300 14.78 -5.26 -1.44
CA ARG A 300 15.60 -4.12 -1.91
C ARG A 300 14.76 -2.91 -2.31
N ALA A 301 13.64 -3.13 -3.01
CA ALA A 301 12.69 -2.07 -3.37
C ALA A 301 12.09 -1.38 -2.13
N VAL A 302 11.74 -2.15 -1.10
CA VAL A 302 11.28 -1.62 0.19
C VAL A 302 12.38 -0.80 0.87
N ALA A 303 13.64 -1.25 0.82
CA ALA A 303 14.77 -0.49 1.35
C ALA A 303 14.98 0.85 0.61
N ASP A 304 14.84 0.86 -0.72
CA ASP A 304 14.89 2.09 -1.53
C ASP A 304 13.80 3.08 -1.11
N LEU A 305 12.55 2.62 -0.92
CA LEU A 305 11.48 3.48 -0.42
C LEU A 305 11.78 4.00 0.97
N TYR A 306 12.27 3.15 1.87
CA TYR A 306 12.62 3.53 3.24
C TYR A 306 13.80 4.53 3.30
N SER A 307 14.64 4.59 2.27
CA SER A 307 15.67 5.64 2.17
C SER A 307 15.06 7.04 1.96
N LEU A 308 13.87 7.12 1.36
CA LEU A 308 13.16 8.36 1.08
C LEU A 308 12.11 8.69 2.15
N VAL A 309 11.27 7.71 2.49
CA VAL A 309 10.06 7.89 3.30
C VAL A 309 10.13 6.99 4.53
N ARG A 310 10.42 7.60 5.68
CA ARG A 310 10.52 6.91 6.97
C ARG A 310 9.38 7.35 7.88
N PRO A 311 8.64 6.43 8.52
CA PRO A 311 7.69 6.83 9.54
C PRO A 311 8.45 7.35 10.77
N THR A 312 7.91 8.39 11.39
CA THR A 312 8.42 8.98 12.63
C THR A 312 8.11 8.10 13.83
N ILE A 313 6.97 7.42 13.82
CA ILE A 313 6.61 6.36 14.78
C ILE A 313 6.16 5.12 14.02
N ALA A 314 6.60 3.96 14.50
CA ALA A 314 6.05 2.66 14.19
C ALA A 314 5.11 2.17 15.30
N ILE A 315 3.89 1.80 14.94
CA ILE A 315 2.91 1.12 15.79
C ILE A 315 2.58 -0.22 15.13
N LEU A 316 3.14 -1.29 15.69
CA LEU A 316 2.83 -2.66 15.30
C LEU A 316 1.74 -3.20 16.22
N ASP A 317 0.59 -3.53 15.64
CA ASP A 317 -0.49 -4.22 16.34
C ASP A 317 -0.25 -5.73 16.25
N CYS A 318 0.29 -6.29 17.33
CA CYS A 318 0.54 -7.72 17.46
C CYS A 318 -0.42 -8.34 18.50
N ARG A 319 -1.64 -7.81 18.72
CA ARG A 319 -2.65 -8.48 19.59
C ARG A 319 -3.12 -9.80 18.96
N ARG A 320 -3.16 -9.83 17.63
CA ARG A 320 -3.36 -10.99 16.76
C ARG A 320 -2.34 -10.88 15.61
N LEU A 321 -1.82 -12.01 15.17
CA LEU A 321 -0.90 -12.09 14.03
C LEU A 321 -1.54 -12.92 12.92
N LEU A 322 -1.13 -12.66 11.69
CA LEU A 322 -1.53 -13.46 10.54
C LEU A 322 -0.33 -14.24 9.99
N LEU A 323 -0.39 -15.56 10.08
CA LEU A 323 0.64 -16.47 9.57
C LEU A 323 0.27 -16.96 8.17
N SER A 324 1.24 -17.57 7.50
CA SER A 324 1.15 -18.18 6.16
C SER A 324 0.92 -17.21 4.99
N ALA A 325 0.16 -16.13 5.17
CA ALA A 325 -0.10 -15.13 4.14
C ALA A 325 -0.43 -13.76 4.73
N GLN A 326 -0.56 -12.75 3.87
CA GLN A 326 -0.88 -11.35 4.22
C GLN A 326 -2.39 -11.03 4.33
N GLN A 327 -3.26 -11.99 3.97
CA GLN A 327 -4.72 -11.90 3.93
C GLN A 327 -5.32 -13.27 4.26
N ILE A 328 -6.53 -13.32 4.84
CA ILE A 328 -7.24 -14.59 5.11
C ILE A 328 -7.59 -15.25 3.78
N ASP A 329 -8.01 -14.46 2.79
CA ASP A 329 -8.35 -14.90 1.43
C ASP A 329 -7.17 -15.56 0.70
N TYR A 330 -5.93 -15.32 1.15
CA TYR A 330 -4.73 -15.99 0.63
C TYR A 330 -4.30 -17.22 1.45
N GLY A 331 -5.18 -17.74 2.31
CA GLY A 331 -4.86 -18.84 3.21
C GLY A 331 -4.11 -18.39 4.46
N GLY A 332 -4.25 -17.11 4.82
CA GLY A 332 -3.73 -16.57 6.06
C GLY A 332 -4.40 -17.25 7.26
N ARG A 333 -3.62 -17.56 8.30
CA ARG A 333 -4.13 -18.15 9.53
C ARG A 333 -3.88 -17.23 10.69
N GLU A 334 -4.97 -16.80 11.30
CA GLU A 334 -4.92 -15.96 12.48
C GLU A 334 -4.41 -16.76 13.70
N VAL A 335 -3.56 -16.12 14.51
CA VAL A 335 -3.11 -16.62 15.80
C VAL A 335 -3.15 -15.53 16.86
N ASN A 336 -3.30 -15.93 18.13
CA ASN A 336 -3.14 -15.01 19.25
C ASN A 336 -1.75 -14.37 19.23
N GLY A 337 -1.70 -13.11 19.63
CA GLY A 337 -0.47 -12.34 19.71
C GLY A 337 -0.10 -11.93 21.13
N PHE A 338 0.78 -10.94 21.22
CA PHE A 338 1.45 -10.51 22.45
C PHE A 338 1.31 -9.01 22.74
N GLY A 339 0.47 -8.29 21.99
CA GLY A 339 0.14 -6.89 22.27
C GLY A 339 0.66 -5.90 21.23
N PHE A 340 0.87 -4.66 21.62
CA PHE A 340 1.46 -3.64 20.75
C PHE A 340 2.99 -3.60 20.85
N VAL A 341 3.65 -3.16 19.78
CA VAL A 341 5.05 -2.71 19.79
C VAL A 341 5.08 -1.30 19.19
N VAL A 342 5.53 -0.33 19.96
CA VAL A 342 5.58 1.08 19.56
C VAL A 342 7.00 1.60 19.70
N SER A 343 7.51 2.32 18.70
CA SER A 343 8.89 2.82 18.69
C SER A 343 9.03 4.01 17.72
N ASP A 344 9.88 4.96 18.05
CA ASP A 344 10.31 6.04 17.13
C ASP A 344 11.40 5.57 16.14
N SER A 345 11.88 4.34 16.33
CA SER A 345 12.72 3.62 15.38
C SER A 345 11.94 2.46 14.76
N PRO A 346 11.54 2.57 13.47
CA PRO A 346 10.84 1.50 12.75
C PRO A 346 11.66 0.21 12.64
N ILE A 347 12.99 0.32 12.54
CA ILE A 347 13.90 -0.83 12.52
C ILE A 347 13.84 -1.60 13.83
N LEU A 348 13.94 -0.90 14.97
CA LEU A 348 13.86 -1.54 16.29
C LEU A 348 12.47 -2.12 16.56
N ALA A 349 11.41 -1.47 16.07
CA ALA A 349 10.05 -1.96 16.17
C ALA A 349 9.90 -3.33 15.47
N ASP A 350 10.26 -3.37 14.19
CA ASP A 350 10.16 -4.57 13.36
C ASP A 350 11.09 -5.68 13.90
N GLU A 351 12.34 -5.37 14.27
CA GLU A 351 13.30 -6.34 14.83
C GLU A 351 12.79 -6.96 16.15
N TYR A 352 12.28 -6.14 17.07
CA TYR A 352 11.72 -6.63 18.33
C TYR A 352 10.44 -7.45 18.12
N ALA A 353 9.54 -6.98 17.26
CA ALA A 353 8.28 -7.66 17.00
C ALA A 353 8.50 -9.03 16.35
N ILE A 354 9.42 -9.16 15.38
CA ILE A 354 9.81 -10.45 14.81
C ILE A 354 10.43 -11.36 15.86
N TYR A 355 11.36 -10.85 16.68
CA TYR A 355 11.96 -11.64 17.75
C TYR A 355 10.89 -12.21 18.69
N LYS A 356 9.94 -11.38 19.14
CA LYS A 356 8.83 -11.83 20.00
C LYS A 356 7.93 -12.82 19.29
N ALA A 357 7.53 -12.55 18.04
CA ALA A 357 6.66 -13.42 17.26
C ALA A 357 7.29 -14.80 17.00
N ASN A 358 8.59 -14.86 16.72
CA ASN A 358 9.32 -16.12 16.57
C ASN A 358 9.25 -16.98 17.84
N ASN A 359 9.45 -16.37 19.01
CA ASN A 359 9.41 -17.08 20.30
C ASN A 359 7.97 -17.40 20.75
N PHE A 360 6.99 -16.57 20.38
CA PHE A 360 5.62 -16.68 20.88
C PHE A 360 4.77 -17.66 20.06
N CYS A 361 4.83 -17.57 18.73
CA CYS A 361 3.95 -18.34 17.84
C CYS A 361 4.69 -19.05 16.68
N GLY A 362 6.03 -19.11 16.73
CA GLY A 362 6.81 -19.74 15.67
C GLY A 362 6.72 -19.00 14.34
N PHE A 363 6.72 -17.67 14.35
CA PHE A 363 6.62 -16.82 13.16
C PHE A 363 7.67 -17.19 12.08
N GLY A 364 8.86 -17.64 12.47
CA GLY A 364 9.81 -18.28 11.56
C GLY A 364 10.52 -17.33 10.59
N ILE A 365 10.54 -16.03 10.86
CA ILE A 365 11.24 -15.04 10.03
C ILE A 365 12.63 -14.76 10.61
N ASP A 366 13.68 -14.90 9.79
CA ASP A 366 15.03 -14.43 10.13
C ASP A 366 15.20 -12.97 9.68
N PRO A 367 15.29 -11.98 10.60
CA PRO A 367 15.41 -10.56 10.23
C PRO A 367 16.57 -10.26 9.27
N ARG A 368 17.65 -11.07 9.32
CA ARG A 368 18.83 -10.91 8.48
C ARG A 368 18.57 -11.17 6.99
N GLN A 369 17.51 -11.93 6.68
CA GLN A 369 17.12 -12.32 5.33
C GLN A 369 15.94 -11.46 4.80
N THR A 370 15.71 -10.30 5.40
CA THR A 370 14.61 -9.40 5.04
C THR A 370 15.12 -7.99 4.77
N TYR A 371 14.23 -7.09 4.35
CA TYR A 371 14.51 -5.68 4.15
C TYR A 371 15.12 -5.00 5.39
N LEU A 372 14.94 -5.55 6.59
CA LEU A 372 15.56 -5.00 7.82
C LEU A 372 17.07 -4.96 7.74
N SER A 373 17.72 -5.96 7.15
CA SER A 373 19.19 -5.97 7.04
C SER A 373 19.70 -4.93 6.05
N LEU A 374 18.84 -4.46 5.14
CA LEU A 374 19.15 -3.47 4.12
C LEU A 374 18.85 -2.03 4.57
N CYS A 375 18.01 -1.86 5.59
CA CYS A 375 17.58 -0.56 6.10
C CYS A 375 18.46 -0.02 7.24
N LYS A 376 19.40 -0.83 7.75
CA LYS A 376 20.25 -0.53 8.91
C LYS A 376 21.38 0.45 8.61
#